data_AF-A0A536AC31-F1
#
_entry.id   AF-A0A536AC31-F1
#
_cell.length_a   1.000
_cell.length_b   1.000
_cell.length_c   1.000
_cell.angle_alpha   90.00
_cell.angle_beta   90.00
_cell.angle_gamma   90.00
#
_symmetry.space_group_name_H-M   'P 1'
#
loop_
_entity.id
_entity.type
_entity.pdbx_description
1 polymer ?
#
loop_
_entity_poly.entity_id
_entity_poly.type
_entity_poly.pdbx_seq_one_letter_code
_entity_poly.pdbx_strand_id
1 'polypeptide(L)'
;MIPNDSSSQIETSTKHETAPLEQIDNDVTPPIGVTPPQVLAQDAAVGRRGAAWRLLYWIMENDPRAVVAVSSLDDDRLAQHLLEFIATGTWAGKPFVVPPPLRSSHARNRLRTLFMPGAGIDPGRTERILLKAIHDKRPLVRETAAYTLGIFGSPVATSELKEALRDPVQSVRLQAAKALGRVGDPTAVPALIGALRGADEQMGSQIFNSLVRLGQLAVPALVEASSSNSAWIRWHCVRALGGIKDNRALPVLVRALSDTDHSVAWMGAKGLIHFGKKSIGPVLRILTTTEMTPWLVETASFVLSNQSNYNPKLKPYLDPVVQQMRSVGFRVATPQSAQKALSRLIADGLIEP
;
A
#
# COMPACT_ATOMS: atom_id res chain seq x y z
N MET A 1 78.79 -10.28 -69.15
CA MET A 1 78.70 -11.42 -68.22
C MET A 1 77.43 -11.20 -67.38
N ILE A 2 76.40 -11.98 -67.72
CA ILE A 2 75.14 -12.39 -67.03
C ILE A 2 75.13 -12.21 -65.48
N PRO A 3 73.96 -12.01 -64.78
CA PRO A 3 72.62 -11.54 -65.23
C PRO A 3 71.73 -10.79 -64.17
N ASN A 4 70.48 -10.49 -64.56
CA ASN A 4 69.16 -10.63 -63.88
C ASN A 4 68.97 -10.18 -62.40
N ASP A 5 67.83 -9.64 -61.95
CA ASP A 5 66.45 -9.99 -62.32
C ASP A 5 65.44 -8.88 -61.93
N SER A 6 64.53 -8.59 -62.86
CA SER A 6 63.06 -8.48 -62.72
C SER A 6 62.41 -7.74 -61.52
N SER A 7 61.82 -6.58 -61.86
CA SER A 7 60.37 -6.31 -61.81
C SER A 7 59.57 -6.73 -60.57
N SER A 8 58.92 -5.76 -59.91
CA SER A 8 57.45 -5.67 -59.88
C SER A 8 56.97 -4.44 -59.10
N GLN A 9 56.08 -3.69 -59.74
CA GLN A 9 55.29 -2.61 -59.17
C GLN A 9 54.40 -3.17 -58.05
N ILE A 10 54.31 -2.46 -56.91
CA ILE A 10 53.29 -2.72 -55.90
C ILE A 10 52.45 -1.45 -55.72
N GLU A 11 51.20 -1.60 -56.12
CA GLU A 11 50.11 -0.64 -56.02
C GLU A 11 49.83 -0.24 -54.56
N THR A 12 49.52 1.04 -54.41
CA THR A 12 49.03 1.68 -53.19
C THR A 12 47.66 1.09 -52.80
N SER A 13 47.59 0.40 -51.67
CA SER A 13 46.33 0.08 -50.98
C SER A 13 46.40 0.58 -49.54
N THR A 14 45.86 1.77 -49.31
CA THR A 14 45.56 2.32 -47.98
C THR A 14 44.38 1.55 -47.39
N LYS A 15 44.69 0.43 -46.72
CA LYS A 15 43.75 -0.18 -45.77
C LYS A 15 43.81 0.60 -44.46
N HIS A 16 42.78 1.39 -44.19
CA HIS A 16 42.41 1.75 -42.83
C HIS A 16 42.02 0.45 -42.11
N GLU A 17 42.97 -0.16 -41.40
CA GLU A 17 42.68 -1.17 -40.39
C GLU A 17 41.97 -0.48 -39.22
N THR A 18 40.65 -0.52 -39.24
CA THR A 18 39.85 -0.36 -38.03
C THR A 18 40.20 -1.52 -37.11
N ALA A 19 40.88 -1.22 -36.01
CA ALA A 19 41.14 -2.16 -34.93
C ALA A 19 39.83 -2.84 -34.50
N PRO A 20 39.83 -4.15 -34.18
CA PRO A 20 38.66 -4.81 -33.64
C PRO A 20 38.29 -4.11 -32.33
N LEU A 21 37.05 -3.60 -32.23
CA LEU A 21 36.47 -3.19 -30.96
C LEU A 21 36.60 -4.36 -30.00
N GLU A 22 37.51 -4.26 -29.02
CA GLU A 22 37.68 -5.26 -27.98
C GLU A 22 36.30 -5.59 -27.40
N GLN A 23 35.97 -6.88 -27.36
CA GLN A 23 34.82 -7.37 -26.60
C GLN A 23 35.15 -7.15 -25.13
N ILE A 24 34.92 -5.94 -24.64
CA ILE A 24 35.04 -5.60 -23.22
C ILE A 24 34.08 -6.53 -22.48
N ASP A 25 34.64 -7.43 -21.68
CA ASP A 25 33.86 -8.36 -20.87
C ASP A 25 32.89 -7.57 -19.99
N ASN A 26 31.60 -7.87 -20.15
CA ASN A 26 30.51 -7.17 -19.48
C ASN A 26 30.60 -7.27 -17.94
N ASP A 27 31.38 -8.21 -17.40
CA ASP A 27 31.53 -8.46 -15.97
C ASP A 27 32.79 -7.84 -15.36
N VAL A 28 33.72 -7.36 -16.17
CA VAL A 28 34.92 -6.69 -15.67
C VAL A 28 34.52 -5.40 -14.99
N THR A 29 34.81 -5.33 -13.69
CA THR A 29 34.53 -4.14 -12.88
C THR A 29 35.59 -3.08 -13.15
N PRO A 30 35.21 -1.86 -13.59
CA PRO A 30 36.17 -0.79 -13.79
C PRO A 30 36.93 -0.44 -12.49
N PRO A 31 38.22 -0.04 -12.56
CA PRO A 31 39.06 0.21 -11.37
C PRO A 31 38.50 1.30 -10.43
N ILE A 32 38.85 1.22 -9.13
CA ILE A 32 38.32 2.14 -8.10
C ILE A 32 38.88 3.55 -8.36
N GLY A 33 38.01 4.57 -8.39
CA GLY A 33 38.43 5.98 -8.42
C GLY A 33 38.89 6.51 -9.78
N VAL A 34 38.93 5.67 -10.82
CA VAL A 34 39.42 6.05 -12.15
C VAL A 34 38.28 6.38 -13.11
N THR A 35 37.19 5.60 -13.08
CA THR A 35 36.08 5.80 -14.01
C THR A 35 35.05 6.81 -13.45
N PRO A 36 34.76 7.91 -14.16
CA PRO A 36 33.76 8.88 -13.72
C PRO A 36 32.36 8.25 -13.58
N PRO A 37 31.56 8.64 -12.56
CA PRO A 37 30.20 8.11 -12.38
C PRO A 37 29.29 8.24 -13.59
N GLN A 38 29.46 9.29 -14.42
CA GLN A 38 28.71 9.48 -15.66
C GLN A 38 28.98 8.37 -16.68
N VAL A 39 30.25 7.98 -16.85
CA VAL A 39 30.65 6.88 -17.74
C VAL A 39 30.12 5.55 -17.19
N LEU A 40 30.19 5.35 -15.87
CA LEU A 40 29.62 4.18 -15.22
C LEU A 40 28.11 4.07 -15.43
N ALA A 41 27.38 5.19 -15.35
CA ALA A 41 25.94 5.25 -15.61
C ALA A 41 25.60 4.90 -17.06
N GLN A 42 26.34 5.44 -18.03
CA GLN A 42 26.16 5.12 -19.45
C GLN A 42 26.42 3.64 -19.73
N ASP A 43 27.54 3.11 -19.25
CA ASP A 43 27.93 1.71 -19.43
C ASP A 43 26.94 0.76 -18.76
N ALA A 44 26.49 1.09 -17.55
CA ALA A 44 25.47 0.34 -16.83
C ALA A 44 24.14 0.34 -17.60
N ALA A 45 23.75 1.46 -18.24
CA ALA A 45 22.55 1.56 -19.06
C ALA A 45 22.59 0.67 -20.32
N VAL A 46 23.78 0.45 -20.88
CA VAL A 46 24.01 -0.49 -22.00
C VAL A 46 24.03 -1.96 -21.53
N GLY A 47 24.04 -2.20 -20.21
CA GLY A 47 23.98 -3.52 -19.60
C GLY A 47 25.31 -4.07 -19.10
N ARG A 48 26.37 -3.23 -19.02
CA ARG A 48 27.66 -3.64 -18.45
C ARG A 48 27.55 -3.78 -16.94
N ARG A 49 27.56 -5.03 -16.47
CA ARG A 49 27.37 -5.42 -15.07
C ARG A 49 28.50 -4.92 -14.17
N GLY A 50 29.75 -4.96 -14.63
CA GLY A 50 30.89 -4.41 -13.88
C GLY A 50 30.75 -2.91 -13.59
N ALA A 51 30.29 -2.14 -14.58
CA ALA A 51 30.00 -0.71 -14.41
C ALA A 51 28.81 -0.47 -13.48
N ALA A 52 27.74 -1.27 -13.62
CA ALA A 52 26.58 -1.22 -12.74
C ALA A 52 26.96 -1.48 -11.27
N TRP A 53 27.73 -2.52 -10.99
CA TRP A 53 28.25 -2.80 -9.65
C TRP A 53 28.97 -1.58 -9.07
N ARG A 54 29.92 -1.03 -9.83
CA ARG A 54 30.70 0.12 -9.38
C ARG A 54 29.81 1.34 -9.11
N LEU A 55 28.86 1.64 -9.98
CA LEU A 55 27.93 2.76 -9.80
C LEU A 55 27.08 2.57 -8.54
N LEU A 56 26.50 1.39 -8.35
CA LEU A 56 25.67 1.05 -7.19
C LEU A 56 26.48 1.13 -5.89
N TYR A 57 27.75 0.70 -5.90
CA TYR A 57 28.64 0.86 -4.76
C TYR A 57 28.81 2.34 -4.37
N TRP A 58 29.03 3.23 -5.32
CA TRP A 58 29.17 4.67 -5.03
C TRP A 58 27.89 5.31 -4.49
N ILE A 59 26.73 4.87 -4.97
CA ILE A 59 25.43 5.28 -4.41
C ILE A 59 25.31 4.84 -2.95
N MET A 60 25.79 3.64 -2.62
CA MET A 60 25.78 3.14 -1.23
C MET A 60 26.74 3.90 -0.32
N GLU A 61 27.89 4.35 -0.83
CA GLU A 61 28.86 5.20 -0.11
C GLU A 61 28.41 6.68 0.00
N ASN A 62 27.20 7.01 -0.43
CA ASN A 62 26.66 8.38 -0.45
C ASN A 62 27.45 9.36 -1.34
N ASP A 63 28.11 8.89 -2.41
CA ASP A 63 28.80 9.80 -3.31
C ASP A 63 27.77 10.64 -4.13
N PRO A 64 27.73 11.97 -3.97
CA PRO A 64 26.74 12.80 -4.65
C PRO A 64 26.92 12.78 -6.17
N ARG A 65 28.12 12.55 -6.68
CA ARG A 65 28.41 12.48 -8.12
C ARG A 65 27.73 11.28 -8.76
N ALA A 66 27.58 10.18 -8.03
CA ALA A 66 26.88 8.99 -8.53
C ALA A 66 25.37 9.21 -8.63
N VAL A 67 24.77 9.91 -7.67
CA VAL A 67 23.36 10.31 -7.74
C VAL A 67 23.12 11.26 -8.91
N VAL A 68 24.00 12.26 -9.09
CA VAL A 68 23.95 13.18 -10.23
C VAL A 68 24.12 12.45 -11.56
N ALA A 69 24.99 11.43 -11.64
CA ALA A 69 25.16 10.64 -12.84
C ALA A 69 23.90 9.84 -13.21
N VAL A 70 23.20 9.28 -12.21
CA VAL A 70 21.91 8.61 -12.44
C VAL A 70 20.84 9.60 -12.89
N SER A 71 20.77 10.79 -12.27
CA SER A 71 19.73 11.78 -12.56
C SER A 71 19.92 12.49 -13.90
N SER A 72 21.17 12.77 -14.27
CA SER A 72 21.51 13.50 -15.50
C SER A 72 21.56 12.63 -16.76
N LEU A 73 21.63 11.31 -16.62
CA LEU A 73 21.64 10.41 -17.77
C LEU A 73 20.28 10.41 -18.44
N ASP A 74 20.20 10.84 -19.71
CA ASP A 74 18.96 10.81 -20.50
C ASP A 74 18.67 9.43 -21.12
N ASP A 75 18.61 8.39 -20.27
CA ASP A 75 18.33 7.01 -20.69
C ASP A 75 17.38 6.32 -19.70
N ASP A 76 16.27 5.78 -20.20
CA ASP A 76 15.30 5.01 -19.40
C ASP A 76 15.84 3.62 -19.01
N ARG A 77 16.81 3.06 -19.76
CA ARG A 77 17.35 1.72 -19.54
C ARG A 77 18.03 1.59 -18.18
N LEU A 78 18.78 2.61 -17.75
CA LEU A 78 19.45 2.58 -16.45
C LEU A 78 18.44 2.42 -15.32
N ALA A 79 17.38 3.22 -15.34
CA ALA A 79 16.32 3.17 -14.35
C ALA A 79 15.51 1.86 -14.44
N GLN A 80 15.29 1.32 -15.65
CA GLN A 80 14.69 0.00 -15.82
C GLN A 80 15.57 -1.12 -15.23
N HIS A 81 16.88 -1.10 -15.48
CA HIS A 81 17.83 -2.07 -14.92
C HIS A 81 17.99 -1.91 -13.41
N LEU A 82 17.92 -0.69 -12.89
CA LEU A 82 17.90 -0.45 -11.45
C LEU A 82 16.65 -1.06 -10.80
N LEU A 83 15.46 -0.83 -11.40
CA LEU A 83 14.22 -1.41 -10.91
C LEU A 83 14.25 -2.94 -10.98
N GLU A 84 14.75 -3.49 -12.10
CA GLU A 84 15.00 -4.92 -12.28
C GLU A 84 15.91 -5.45 -11.17
N PHE A 85 17.06 -4.80 -10.93
CA PHE A 85 18.00 -5.20 -9.90
C PHE A 85 17.37 -5.21 -8.51
N ILE A 86 16.57 -4.19 -8.18
CA ILE A 86 15.86 -4.13 -6.89
C ILE A 86 14.88 -5.31 -6.76
N ALA A 87 14.20 -5.67 -7.85
CA ALA A 87 13.18 -6.72 -7.89
C ALA A 87 13.74 -8.14 -7.89
N THR A 88 14.70 -8.43 -8.76
CA THR A 88 15.16 -9.78 -9.09
C THR A 88 16.64 -10.00 -8.83
N GLY A 89 17.41 -8.93 -8.56
CA GLY A 89 18.86 -9.00 -8.51
C GLY A 89 19.51 -9.29 -9.87
N THR A 90 18.77 -9.14 -10.98
CA THR A 90 19.31 -9.24 -12.34
C THR A 90 19.66 -7.86 -12.88
N TRP A 91 20.53 -7.82 -13.89
CA TRP A 91 20.87 -6.58 -14.60
C TRP A 91 20.82 -6.84 -16.10
N ALA A 92 20.03 -6.07 -16.83
CA ALA A 92 19.81 -6.23 -18.27
C ALA A 92 19.39 -7.66 -18.66
N GLY A 93 18.46 -8.25 -17.89
CA GLY A 93 17.94 -9.60 -18.13
C GLY A 93 18.90 -10.74 -17.79
N LYS A 94 20.13 -10.46 -17.33
CA LYS A 94 21.14 -11.46 -17.01
C LYS A 94 21.33 -11.59 -15.49
N PRO A 95 21.66 -12.80 -14.98
CA PRO A 95 22.08 -12.96 -13.60
C PRO A 95 23.22 -11.99 -13.29
N PHE A 96 23.08 -11.25 -12.20
CA PHE A 96 24.09 -10.33 -11.74
C PHE A 96 24.57 -10.86 -10.39
N VAL A 97 25.85 -11.20 -10.30
CA VAL A 97 26.43 -11.72 -9.06
C VAL A 97 26.41 -10.58 -8.06
N VAL A 98 25.33 -10.49 -7.28
CA VAL A 98 25.09 -9.38 -6.38
C VAL A 98 26.18 -9.36 -5.33
N PRO A 99 27.01 -8.31 -5.26
CA PRO A 99 28.11 -8.32 -4.31
C PRO A 99 27.59 -8.11 -2.88
N PRO A 100 28.32 -8.57 -1.85
CA PRO A 100 27.81 -8.61 -0.47
C PRO A 100 27.17 -7.30 0.04
N PRO A 101 27.73 -6.10 -0.22
CA PRO A 101 27.12 -4.85 0.25
C PRO A 101 25.70 -4.60 -0.29
N LEU A 102 25.40 -5.06 -1.51
CA LEU A 102 24.10 -4.85 -2.16
C LEU A 102 23.07 -5.95 -1.89
N ARG A 103 23.45 -7.04 -1.19
CA ARG A 103 22.52 -8.12 -0.85
C ARG A 103 21.50 -7.72 0.23
N SER A 104 21.83 -6.69 1.00
CA SER A 104 21.04 -6.24 2.14
C SER A 104 19.70 -5.62 1.74
N SER A 105 18.70 -5.72 2.62
CA SER A 105 17.42 -5.01 2.49
C SER A 105 17.63 -3.49 2.53
N HIS A 106 18.60 -3.02 3.32
CA HIS A 106 19.01 -1.62 3.39
C HIS A 106 19.46 -1.09 2.02
N ALA A 107 20.33 -1.83 1.32
CA ALA A 107 20.79 -1.43 -0.02
C ALA A 107 19.63 -1.32 -1.01
N ARG A 108 18.72 -2.31 -1.06
CA ARG A 108 17.53 -2.22 -1.92
C ARG A 108 16.66 -1.02 -1.57
N ASN A 109 16.48 -0.72 -0.29
CA ASN A 109 15.72 0.45 0.15
C ASN A 109 16.41 1.75 -0.27
N ARG A 110 17.74 1.84 -0.14
CA ARG A 110 18.50 3.00 -0.58
C ARG A 110 18.40 3.21 -2.08
N LEU A 111 18.59 2.17 -2.89
CA LEU A 111 18.47 2.27 -4.34
C LEU A 111 17.05 2.70 -4.77
N ARG A 112 16.03 2.25 -4.04
CA ARG A 112 14.65 2.68 -4.31
C ARG A 112 14.42 4.17 -4.06
N THR A 113 15.20 4.81 -3.18
CA THR A 113 15.12 6.27 -2.97
C THR A 113 15.45 7.06 -4.22
N LEU A 114 16.20 6.49 -5.18
CA LEU A 114 16.50 7.15 -6.45
C LEU A 114 15.26 7.39 -7.31
N PHE A 115 14.15 6.69 -7.06
CA PHE A 115 12.87 6.95 -7.71
C PHE A 115 12.02 8.01 -6.98
N MET A 116 12.47 8.53 -5.83
CA MET A 116 11.68 9.54 -5.10
C MET A 116 11.90 10.93 -5.70
N PRO A 117 10.86 11.80 -5.71
CA PRO A 117 11.01 13.15 -6.24
C PRO A 117 12.16 13.91 -5.58
N GLY A 118 13.05 14.47 -6.40
CA GLY A 118 14.22 15.24 -5.93
C GLY A 118 15.40 14.43 -5.38
N ALA A 119 15.32 13.09 -5.35
CA ALA A 119 16.35 12.24 -4.78
C ALA A 119 17.26 11.54 -5.81
N GLY A 120 16.87 11.51 -7.09
CA GLY A 120 17.62 10.85 -8.14
C GLY A 120 17.00 11.07 -9.51
N ILE A 121 16.36 10.04 -10.04
CA ILE A 121 15.75 10.01 -11.37
C ILE A 121 14.64 11.07 -11.45
N ASP A 122 14.55 11.74 -12.60
CA ASP A 122 13.47 12.68 -12.90
C ASP A 122 12.08 12.11 -12.55
N PRO A 123 11.19 12.87 -11.89
CA PRO A 123 9.87 12.36 -11.49
C PRO A 123 8.99 11.89 -12.65
N GLY A 124 8.98 12.62 -13.78
CA GLY A 124 8.17 12.24 -14.95
C GLY A 124 8.68 10.96 -15.60
N ARG A 125 10.00 10.79 -15.64
CA ARG A 125 10.63 9.53 -16.06
C ARG A 125 10.34 8.40 -15.10
N THR A 126 10.47 8.63 -13.80
CA THR A 126 10.15 7.64 -12.77
C THR A 126 8.74 7.13 -12.96
N GLU A 127 7.77 8.03 -13.09
CA GLU A 127 6.38 7.69 -13.29
C GLU A 127 6.20 6.83 -14.54
N ARG A 128 6.71 7.28 -15.70
CA ARG A 128 6.67 6.51 -16.96
C ARG A 128 7.24 5.10 -16.81
N ILE A 129 8.40 4.95 -16.18
CA ILE A 129 9.07 3.67 -16.02
C ILE A 129 8.28 2.74 -15.10
N LEU A 130 7.79 3.26 -13.97
CA LEU A 130 7.06 2.46 -13.00
C LEU A 130 5.68 2.04 -13.52
N LEU A 131 4.98 2.92 -14.24
CA LEU A 131 3.72 2.60 -14.92
C LEU A 131 3.93 1.52 -15.98
N LYS A 132 5.03 1.55 -16.73
CA LYS A 132 5.36 0.46 -17.65
C LYS A 132 5.68 -0.85 -16.90
N ALA A 133 6.42 -0.76 -15.81
CA ALA A 133 6.91 -1.92 -15.07
C ALA A 133 5.82 -2.68 -14.28
N ILE A 134 4.70 -2.02 -13.95
CA ILE A 134 3.55 -2.70 -13.33
C ILE A 134 2.92 -3.75 -14.25
N HIS A 135 3.24 -3.74 -15.55
CA HIS A 135 2.81 -4.73 -16.53
C HIS A 135 3.94 -5.70 -16.96
N ASP A 136 5.07 -5.74 -16.25
CA ASP A 136 6.18 -6.65 -16.58
C ASP A 136 5.75 -8.13 -16.46
N LYS A 137 6.29 -8.99 -17.33
CA LYS A 137 6.02 -10.43 -17.33
C LYS A 137 6.40 -11.09 -16.00
N ARG A 138 7.42 -10.56 -15.31
CA ARG A 138 7.96 -11.08 -14.05
C ARG A 138 7.19 -10.50 -12.87
N PRO A 139 6.60 -11.34 -12.00
CA PRO A 139 5.82 -10.88 -10.85
C PRO A 139 6.61 -10.00 -9.87
N LEU A 140 7.88 -10.30 -9.63
CA LEU A 140 8.73 -9.53 -8.71
C LEU A 140 8.93 -8.08 -9.19
N VAL A 141 8.99 -7.86 -10.50
CA VAL A 141 9.11 -6.51 -11.08
C VAL A 141 7.80 -5.75 -10.91
N ARG A 142 6.65 -6.39 -11.19
CA ARG A 142 5.32 -5.78 -10.95
C ARG A 142 5.10 -5.43 -9.48
N GLU A 143 5.47 -6.34 -8.58
CA GLU A 143 5.40 -6.12 -7.13
C GLU A 143 6.24 -4.90 -6.72
N THR A 144 7.49 -4.85 -7.20
CA THR A 144 8.41 -3.75 -6.90
C THR A 144 7.93 -2.43 -7.50
N ALA A 145 7.34 -2.46 -8.70
CA ALA A 145 6.74 -1.31 -9.34
C ALA A 145 5.55 -0.79 -8.51
N ALA A 146 4.60 -1.65 -8.13
CA ALA A 146 3.47 -1.28 -7.28
C ALA A 146 3.92 -0.70 -5.93
N TYR A 147 4.89 -1.33 -5.27
CA TYR A 147 5.46 -0.81 -4.02
C TYR A 147 6.06 0.59 -4.21
N THR A 148 6.82 0.79 -5.30
CA THR A 148 7.55 2.03 -5.59
C THR A 148 6.59 3.14 -6.01
N LEU A 149 5.56 2.85 -6.82
CA LEU A 149 4.46 3.77 -7.13
C LEU A 149 3.74 4.24 -5.86
N GLY A 150 3.51 3.32 -4.91
CA GLY A 150 2.88 3.65 -3.64
C GLY A 150 3.69 4.61 -2.78
N ILE A 151 5.02 4.49 -2.74
CA ILE A 151 5.86 5.46 -2.00
C ILE A 151 6.09 6.75 -2.79
N PHE A 152 6.07 6.68 -4.12
CA PHE A 152 6.15 7.84 -5.02
C PHE A 152 4.90 8.73 -4.86
N GLY A 153 3.73 8.12 -4.69
CA GLY A 153 2.51 8.80 -4.26
C GLY A 153 1.79 9.57 -5.37
N SER A 154 2.09 9.31 -6.64
CA SER A 154 1.38 9.99 -7.75
C SER A 154 0.00 9.40 -8.01
N PRO A 155 -1.07 10.22 -8.05
CA PRO A 155 -2.42 9.81 -8.44
C PRO A 155 -2.53 9.28 -9.87
N VAL A 156 -1.58 9.60 -10.75
CA VAL A 156 -1.57 9.08 -12.14
C VAL A 156 -1.57 7.55 -12.15
N ALA A 157 -0.91 6.93 -11.17
CA ALA A 157 -0.81 5.48 -11.04
C ALA A 157 -2.06 4.79 -10.49
N THR A 158 -3.11 5.53 -10.10
CA THR A 158 -4.30 4.94 -9.49
C THR A 158 -4.97 3.93 -10.41
N SER A 159 -5.03 4.19 -11.72
CA SER A 159 -5.71 3.31 -12.68
C SER A 159 -5.02 1.94 -12.77
N GLU A 160 -3.72 1.95 -12.96
CA GLU A 160 -2.85 0.78 -13.11
C GLU A 160 -2.77 -0.01 -11.80
N LEU A 161 -2.71 0.69 -10.66
CA LEU A 161 -2.76 0.05 -9.34
C LEU A 161 -4.12 -0.62 -9.07
N LYS A 162 -5.24 -0.06 -9.56
CA LYS A 162 -6.55 -0.74 -9.50
C LYS A 162 -6.58 -2.01 -10.33
N GLU A 163 -5.96 -2.01 -11.51
CA GLU A 163 -5.83 -3.22 -12.32
C GLU A 163 -4.99 -4.29 -11.61
N ALA A 164 -3.87 -3.87 -11.00
CA ALA A 164 -2.97 -4.76 -10.25
C ALA A 164 -3.62 -5.40 -9.01
N LEU A 165 -4.76 -4.90 -8.51
CA LEU A 165 -5.57 -5.62 -7.49
C LEU A 165 -6.08 -6.98 -7.98
N ARG A 166 -6.11 -7.21 -9.30
CA ARG A 166 -6.55 -8.46 -9.93
C ARG A 166 -5.38 -9.32 -10.44
N ASP A 167 -4.15 -8.96 -10.09
CA ASP A 167 -2.96 -9.72 -10.52
C ASP A 167 -3.05 -11.19 -10.07
N PRO A 168 -2.62 -12.17 -10.90
CA PRO A 168 -2.62 -13.58 -10.50
C PRO A 168 -1.75 -13.84 -9.26
N VAL A 169 -0.70 -13.05 -9.05
CA VAL A 169 0.24 -13.21 -7.93
C VAL A 169 -0.21 -12.40 -6.73
N GLN A 170 -0.36 -13.09 -5.59
CA GLN A 170 -0.85 -12.49 -4.34
C GLN A 170 0.02 -11.33 -3.84
N SER A 171 1.34 -11.43 -3.92
CA SER A 171 2.23 -10.36 -3.46
C SER A 171 2.02 -9.06 -4.25
N VAL A 172 1.77 -9.15 -5.56
CA VAL A 172 1.44 -8.00 -6.40
C VAL A 172 0.12 -7.36 -5.96
N ARG A 173 -0.94 -8.17 -5.74
CA ARG A 173 -2.23 -7.67 -5.24
C ARG A 173 -2.10 -6.94 -3.90
N LEU A 174 -1.32 -7.50 -2.98
CA LEU A 174 -1.06 -6.91 -1.67
C LEU A 174 -0.33 -5.55 -1.79
N GLN A 175 0.71 -5.47 -2.63
CA GLN A 175 1.40 -4.20 -2.85
C GLN A 175 0.51 -3.19 -3.56
N ALA A 176 -0.32 -3.61 -4.51
CA ALA A 176 -1.27 -2.74 -5.20
C ALA A 176 -2.27 -2.12 -4.21
N ALA A 177 -2.89 -2.94 -3.34
CA ALA A 177 -3.80 -2.44 -2.31
C ALA A 177 -3.10 -1.46 -1.36
N LYS A 178 -1.89 -1.81 -0.89
CA LYS A 178 -1.07 -0.93 -0.05
C LYS A 178 -0.76 0.38 -0.74
N ALA A 179 -0.34 0.33 -2.00
CA ALA A 179 0.03 1.48 -2.81
C ALA A 179 -1.16 2.42 -3.03
N LEU A 180 -2.36 1.91 -3.35
CA LEU A 180 -3.57 2.72 -3.45
C LEU A 180 -3.87 3.49 -2.16
N GLY A 181 -3.73 2.83 -1.01
CA GLY A 181 -3.85 3.52 0.28
C GLY A 181 -2.78 4.59 0.51
N ARG A 182 -1.57 4.42 -0.04
CA ARG A 182 -0.48 5.41 0.06
C ARG A 182 -0.65 6.59 -0.89
N VAL A 183 -1.07 6.33 -2.13
CA VAL A 183 -1.37 7.36 -3.14
C VAL A 183 -2.48 8.28 -2.63
N GLY A 184 -3.45 7.74 -1.90
CA GLY A 184 -4.47 8.54 -1.22
C GLY A 184 -5.59 9.04 -2.15
N ASP A 185 -5.63 8.58 -3.40
CA ASP A 185 -6.68 8.92 -4.35
C ASP A 185 -8.01 8.21 -3.96
N PRO A 186 -9.07 8.97 -3.61
CA PRO A 186 -10.34 8.38 -3.18
C PRO A 186 -11.06 7.61 -4.28
N THR A 187 -10.72 7.83 -5.56
CA THR A 187 -11.29 7.03 -6.65
C THR A 187 -10.92 5.55 -6.53
N ALA A 188 -9.89 5.20 -5.75
CA ALA A 188 -9.47 3.83 -5.44
C ALA A 188 -10.46 3.05 -4.54
N VAL A 189 -11.29 3.75 -3.76
CA VAL A 189 -12.11 3.15 -2.71
C VAL A 189 -13.05 2.05 -3.25
N PRO A 190 -13.83 2.25 -4.33
CA PRO A 190 -14.69 1.20 -4.86
C PRO A 190 -13.92 -0.04 -5.34
N ALA A 191 -12.71 0.15 -5.89
CA ALA A 191 -11.88 -0.96 -6.34
C ALA A 191 -11.32 -1.77 -5.17
N LEU A 192 -10.88 -1.10 -4.09
CA LEU A 192 -10.44 -1.74 -2.86
C LEU A 192 -11.57 -2.55 -2.20
N ILE A 193 -12.78 -1.99 -2.12
CA ILE A 193 -13.96 -2.70 -1.61
C ILE A 193 -14.31 -3.90 -2.51
N GLY A 194 -14.26 -3.72 -3.83
CA GLY A 194 -14.51 -4.79 -4.80
C GLY A 194 -13.53 -5.95 -4.69
N ALA A 195 -12.26 -5.66 -4.38
CA ALA A 195 -11.22 -6.67 -4.18
C ALA A 195 -11.45 -7.58 -2.96
N LEU A 196 -12.34 -7.20 -2.02
CA LEU A 196 -12.71 -8.06 -0.89
C LEU A 196 -13.43 -9.36 -1.31
N ARG A 197 -14.06 -9.40 -2.49
CA ARG A 197 -14.88 -10.55 -2.96
C ARG A 197 -14.10 -11.85 -3.15
N GLY A 198 -12.77 -11.79 -3.27
CA GLY A 198 -11.89 -12.96 -3.35
C GLY A 198 -10.65 -12.81 -2.47
N ALA A 199 -10.71 -11.91 -1.49
CA ALA A 199 -9.61 -11.65 -0.56
C ALA A 199 -9.58 -12.70 0.54
N ASP A 200 -8.38 -13.20 0.85
CA ASP A 200 -8.12 -13.90 2.10
C ASP A 200 -7.93 -12.88 3.24
N GLU A 201 -7.68 -13.38 4.46
CA GLU A 201 -7.50 -12.53 5.65
C GLU A 201 -6.35 -11.52 5.49
N GLN A 202 -5.25 -11.93 4.84
CA GLN A 202 -4.11 -11.05 4.63
C GLN A 202 -4.47 -9.90 3.69
N MET A 203 -5.10 -10.19 2.56
CA MET A 203 -5.56 -9.18 1.60
C MET A 203 -6.65 -8.30 2.21
N GLY A 204 -7.61 -8.89 2.94
CA GLY A 204 -8.65 -8.15 3.64
C GLY A 204 -8.09 -7.17 4.67
N SER A 205 -7.11 -7.60 5.47
CA SER A 205 -6.42 -6.73 6.43
C SER A 205 -5.61 -5.62 5.74
N GLN A 206 -4.98 -5.90 4.59
CA GLN A 206 -4.29 -4.86 3.81
C GLN A 206 -5.27 -3.85 3.21
N ILE A 207 -6.42 -4.30 2.68
CA ILE A 207 -7.49 -3.43 2.17
C ILE A 207 -8.03 -2.55 3.30
N PHE A 208 -8.29 -3.12 4.48
CA PHE A 208 -8.68 -2.37 5.67
C PHE A 208 -7.69 -1.25 6.01
N ASN A 209 -6.39 -1.57 6.11
CA ASN A 209 -5.36 -0.56 6.42
C ASN A 209 -5.33 0.57 5.37
N SER A 210 -5.56 0.22 4.11
CA SER A 210 -5.56 1.16 2.99
C SER A 210 -6.79 2.09 3.02
N LEU A 211 -7.97 1.54 3.32
CA LEU A 211 -9.21 2.29 3.48
C LEU A 211 -9.18 3.22 4.70
N VAL A 212 -8.61 2.76 5.82
CA VAL A 212 -8.40 3.61 7.01
C VAL A 212 -7.43 4.76 6.70
N ARG A 213 -6.37 4.49 5.92
CA ARG A 213 -5.41 5.52 5.50
C ARG A 213 -6.03 6.58 4.58
N LEU A 214 -6.94 6.18 3.69
CA LEU A 214 -7.75 7.10 2.88
C LEU A 214 -8.71 7.96 3.74
N GLY A 215 -9.03 7.49 4.95
CA GLY A 215 -9.71 8.29 5.97
C GLY A 215 -11.13 8.67 5.58
N GLN A 216 -11.50 9.93 5.84
CA GLN A 216 -12.86 10.45 5.66
C GLN A 216 -13.38 10.35 4.22
N LEU A 217 -12.48 10.32 3.23
CA LEU A 217 -12.85 10.19 1.82
C LEU A 217 -13.41 8.80 1.48
N ALA A 218 -13.05 7.77 2.26
CA ALA A 218 -13.56 6.42 2.06
C ALA A 218 -14.97 6.22 2.67
N VAL A 219 -15.39 7.10 3.59
CA VAL A 219 -16.61 6.92 4.40
C VAL A 219 -17.87 6.77 3.55
N PRO A 220 -18.15 7.59 2.51
CA PRO A 220 -19.38 7.45 1.73
C PRO A 220 -19.53 6.05 1.09
N ALA A 221 -18.48 5.57 0.43
CA ALA A 221 -18.50 4.25 -0.22
C ALA A 221 -18.51 3.11 0.80
N LEU A 222 -17.85 3.27 1.96
CA LEU A 222 -17.92 2.30 3.06
C LEU A 222 -19.32 2.19 3.66
N VAL A 223 -20.02 3.33 3.81
CA VAL A 223 -21.41 3.38 4.28
C VAL A 223 -22.32 2.64 3.31
N GLU A 224 -22.17 2.87 2.01
CA GLU A 224 -22.94 2.16 0.98
C GLU A 224 -22.64 0.64 1.01
N ALA A 225 -21.37 0.26 1.00
CA ALA A 225 -20.95 -1.15 0.99
C ALA A 225 -21.25 -1.90 2.30
N SER A 226 -21.53 -1.19 3.40
CA SER A 226 -22.00 -1.79 4.66
C SER A 226 -23.37 -2.47 4.54
N SER A 227 -24.11 -2.23 3.45
CA SER A 227 -25.38 -2.90 3.14
C SER A 227 -25.21 -4.03 2.11
N SER A 228 -23.99 -4.51 1.87
CA SER A 228 -23.73 -5.65 0.97
C SER A 228 -24.36 -6.95 1.48
N ASN A 229 -24.78 -7.82 0.54
CA ASN A 229 -25.23 -9.18 0.85
C ASN A 229 -24.11 -10.06 1.45
N SER A 230 -22.83 -9.72 1.22
CA SER A 230 -21.69 -10.46 1.75
C SER A 230 -21.35 -9.99 3.17
N ALA A 231 -21.49 -10.88 4.16
CA ALA A 231 -21.09 -10.61 5.55
C ALA A 231 -19.60 -10.22 5.67
N TRP A 232 -18.74 -10.84 4.85
CA TRP A 232 -17.31 -10.50 4.77
C TRP A 232 -17.06 -9.04 4.38
N ILE A 233 -17.75 -8.55 3.33
CA ILE A 233 -17.63 -7.15 2.90
C ILE A 233 -18.19 -6.22 3.98
N ARG A 234 -19.37 -6.54 4.54
CA ARG A 234 -19.96 -5.75 5.63
C ARG A 234 -19.01 -5.65 6.81
N TRP A 235 -18.41 -6.77 7.24
CA TRP A 235 -17.47 -6.84 8.35
C TRP A 235 -16.27 -5.92 8.14
N HIS A 236 -15.62 -6.00 6.98
CA HIS A 236 -14.48 -5.13 6.67
C HIS A 236 -14.88 -3.65 6.56
N CYS A 237 -16.06 -3.35 6.02
CA CYS A 237 -16.55 -1.97 5.94
C CYS A 237 -16.82 -1.39 7.33
N VAL A 238 -17.52 -2.14 8.18
CA VAL A 238 -17.79 -1.77 9.59
C VAL A 238 -16.48 -1.60 10.37
N ARG A 239 -15.52 -2.52 10.17
CA ARG A 239 -14.17 -2.42 10.77
C ARG A 239 -13.46 -1.14 10.33
N ALA A 240 -13.45 -0.84 9.03
CA ALA A 240 -12.81 0.36 8.47
C ALA A 240 -13.47 1.64 8.99
N LEU A 241 -14.82 1.70 9.00
CA LEU A 241 -15.58 2.82 9.53
C LEU A 241 -15.25 3.09 11.02
N GLY A 242 -15.18 2.04 11.84
CA GLY A 242 -14.75 2.14 13.23
C GLY A 242 -13.30 2.60 13.40
N GLY A 243 -12.41 2.24 12.46
CA GLY A 243 -11.03 2.70 12.42
C GLY A 243 -10.86 4.17 12.00
N ILE A 244 -11.68 4.65 11.06
CA ILE A 244 -11.67 6.04 10.56
C ILE A 244 -12.25 7.01 11.60
N LYS A 245 -13.25 6.57 12.37
CA LYS A 245 -13.89 7.35 13.46
C LYS A 245 -14.58 8.64 12.98
N ASP A 246 -15.12 8.63 11.77
CA ASP A 246 -15.95 9.71 11.24
C ASP A 246 -17.38 9.61 11.76
N ASN A 247 -17.97 10.70 12.25
CA ASN A 247 -19.33 10.68 12.84
C ASN A 247 -20.40 10.19 11.85
N ARG A 248 -20.19 10.34 10.53
CA ARG A 248 -21.10 9.80 9.50
C ARG A 248 -21.21 8.28 9.53
N ALA A 249 -20.26 7.59 10.16
CA ALA A 249 -20.29 6.14 10.37
C ALA A 249 -21.24 5.70 11.50
N LEU A 250 -21.59 6.59 12.44
CA LEU A 250 -22.34 6.24 13.65
C LEU A 250 -23.65 5.49 13.34
N PRO A 251 -24.53 5.95 12.42
CA PRO A 251 -25.77 5.25 12.13
C PRO A 251 -25.53 3.83 11.60
N VAL A 252 -24.48 3.65 10.79
CA VAL A 252 -24.11 2.34 10.24
C VAL A 252 -23.60 1.39 11.32
N LEU A 253 -22.70 1.87 12.18
CA LEU A 253 -22.15 1.05 13.27
C LEU A 253 -23.20 0.66 14.30
N VAL A 254 -24.16 1.55 14.58
CA VAL A 254 -25.31 1.28 15.47
C VAL A 254 -26.22 0.23 14.84
N ARG A 255 -26.58 0.38 13.57
CA ARG A 255 -27.38 -0.61 12.84
C ARG A 255 -26.68 -1.98 12.79
N ALA A 256 -25.35 -1.99 12.67
CA ALA A 256 -24.57 -3.23 12.66
C ALA A 256 -24.75 -4.05 13.94
N LEU A 257 -25.06 -3.46 15.10
CA LEU A 257 -25.36 -4.22 16.34
C LEU A 257 -26.49 -5.25 16.17
N SER A 258 -27.37 -5.04 15.20
CA SER A 258 -28.46 -5.94 14.84
C SER A 258 -28.21 -6.70 13.53
N ASP A 259 -26.97 -6.77 13.04
CA ASP A 259 -26.64 -7.52 11.83
C ASP A 259 -26.94 -9.02 12.02
N THR A 260 -27.39 -9.67 10.95
CA THR A 260 -27.69 -11.10 10.94
C THR A 260 -26.45 -11.96 11.16
N ASP A 261 -25.27 -11.45 10.77
CA ASP A 261 -23.99 -12.09 11.02
C ASP A 261 -23.40 -11.57 12.33
N HIS A 262 -23.19 -12.47 13.28
CA HIS A 262 -22.68 -12.12 14.61
C HIS A 262 -21.29 -11.46 14.57
N SER A 263 -20.43 -11.84 13.62
CA SER A 263 -19.09 -11.25 13.50
C SER A 263 -19.18 -9.78 13.09
N VAL A 264 -20.12 -9.46 12.18
CA VAL A 264 -20.38 -8.07 11.76
C VAL A 264 -20.94 -7.28 12.94
N ALA A 265 -21.88 -7.85 13.69
CA ALA A 265 -22.46 -7.18 14.86
C ALA A 265 -21.43 -6.88 15.95
N TRP A 266 -20.58 -7.85 16.25
CA TRP A 266 -19.48 -7.68 17.19
C TRP A 266 -18.47 -6.61 16.72
N MET A 267 -18.20 -6.54 15.42
CA MET A 267 -17.34 -5.50 14.86
C MET A 267 -17.97 -4.11 14.98
N GLY A 268 -19.28 -3.99 14.79
CA GLY A 268 -20.03 -2.75 15.03
C GLY A 268 -19.86 -2.28 16.47
N ALA A 269 -20.03 -3.19 17.43
CA ALA A 269 -19.84 -2.92 18.86
C ALA A 269 -18.41 -2.45 19.18
N LYS A 270 -17.39 -3.15 18.65
CA LYS A 270 -15.98 -2.72 18.79
C LYS A 270 -15.72 -1.34 18.20
N GLY A 271 -16.29 -1.04 17.03
CA GLY A 271 -16.17 0.27 16.39
C GLY A 271 -16.79 1.39 17.22
N LEU A 272 -17.98 1.17 17.79
CA LEU A 272 -18.72 2.17 18.56
C LEU A 272 -18.01 2.63 19.85
N ILE A 273 -17.15 1.79 20.43
CA ILE A 273 -16.35 2.18 21.59
C ILE A 273 -15.51 3.42 21.30
N HIS A 274 -14.99 3.55 20.08
CA HIS A 274 -14.14 4.65 19.69
C HIS A 274 -14.87 5.99 19.54
N PHE A 275 -16.22 5.98 19.53
CA PHE A 275 -17.04 7.19 19.45
C PHE A 275 -17.43 7.75 20.83
N GLY A 276 -17.07 7.05 21.91
CA GLY A 276 -17.25 7.53 23.27
C GLY A 276 -18.70 7.88 23.59
N LYS A 277 -18.90 9.04 24.24
CA LYS A 277 -20.23 9.57 24.63
C LYS A 277 -21.22 9.66 23.47
N LYS A 278 -20.74 9.87 22.23
CA LYS A 278 -21.59 10.06 21.05
C LYS A 278 -22.30 8.78 20.60
N SER A 279 -21.79 7.60 20.96
CA SER A 279 -22.47 6.34 20.63
C SER A 279 -23.63 6.02 21.59
N ILE A 280 -23.67 6.60 22.78
CA ILE A 280 -24.64 6.23 23.83
C ILE A 280 -26.07 6.49 23.40
N GLY A 281 -26.39 7.72 23.00
CA GLY A 281 -27.74 8.09 22.58
C GLY A 281 -28.26 7.18 21.45
N PRO A 282 -27.51 7.04 20.34
CA PRO A 282 -27.87 6.11 19.26
C PRO A 282 -28.04 4.65 19.70
N VAL A 283 -27.17 4.12 20.58
CA VAL A 283 -27.29 2.74 21.09
C VAL A 283 -28.51 2.58 21.99
N LEU A 284 -28.83 3.57 22.83
CA LEU A 284 -30.05 3.52 23.64
C LEU A 284 -31.30 3.58 22.76
N ARG A 285 -31.29 4.35 21.66
CA ARG A 285 -32.41 4.39 20.72
C ARG A 285 -32.62 3.06 20.00
N ILE A 286 -31.56 2.39 19.54
CA ILE A 286 -31.77 1.09 18.87
C ILE A 286 -32.35 0.03 19.82
N LEU A 287 -32.04 0.11 21.11
CA LEU A 287 -32.63 -0.74 22.14
C LEU A 287 -34.12 -0.43 22.41
N THR A 288 -34.65 0.72 21.98
CA THR A 288 -36.07 1.06 22.12
C THR A 288 -36.89 0.82 20.85
N THR A 289 -36.24 0.88 19.67
CA THR A 289 -36.94 0.80 18.38
C THR A 289 -36.87 -0.58 17.72
N THR A 290 -35.88 -1.39 18.06
CA THR A 290 -35.61 -2.67 17.39
C THR A 290 -36.04 -3.84 18.26
N GLU A 291 -36.45 -4.94 17.63
CA GLU A 291 -36.75 -6.18 18.35
C GLU A 291 -35.52 -6.67 19.13
N MET A 292 -35.73 -6.98 20.42
CA MET A 292 -34.67 -7.45 21.29
C MET A 292 -34.26 -8.87 20.93
N THR A 293 -33.06 -9.02 20.38
CA THR A 293 -32.42 -10.33 20.18
C THR A 293 -31.30 -10.54 21.21
N PRO A 294 -30.92 -11.79 21.52
CA PRO A 294 -29.76 -12.05 22.38
C PRO A 294 -28.49 -11.36 21.86
N TRP A 295 -28.30 -11.32 20.54
CA TRP A 295 -27.15 -10.69 19.87
C TRP A 295 -27.11 -9.17 20.04
N LEU A 296 -28.25 -8.50 19.83
CA LEU A 296 -28.35 -7.05 20.01
C LEU A 296 -28.05 -6.67 21.45
N VAL A 297 -28.59 -7.45 22.39
CA VAL A 297 -28.38 -7.22 23.82
C VAL A 297 -26.93 -7.43 24.22
N GLU A 298 -26.28 -8.48 23.73
CA GLU A 298 -24.86 -8.74 24.00
C GLU A 298 -23.98 -7.61 23.47
N THR A 299 -24.14 -7.24 22.20
CA THR A 299 -23.32 -6.22 21.54
C THR A 299 -23.56 -4.82 22.12
N ALA A 300 -24.82 -4.44 22.38
CA ALA A 300 -25.15 -3.17 23.02
C ALA A 300 -24.67 -3.12 24.48
N SER A 301 -24.82 -4.22 25.23
CA SER A 301 -24.31 -4.35 26.61
C SER A 301 -22.80 -4.14 26.66
N PHE A 302 -22.05 -4.70 25.70
CA PHE A 302 -20.61 -4.47 25.59
C PHE A 302 -20.27 -2.99 25.39
N VAL A 303 -20.93 -2.30 24.46
CA VAL A 303 -20.72 -0.85 24.22
C VAL A 303 -21.03 -0.04 25.47
N LEU A 304 -22.21 -0.23 26.06
CA LEU A 304 -22.66 0.57 27.20
C LEU A 304 -21.84 0.29 28.47
N SER A 305 -21.46 -0.97 28.71
CA SER A 305 -20.57 -1.32 29.83
C SER A 305 -19.20 -0.67 29.67
N ASN A 306 -18.65 -0.65 28.46
CA ASN A 306 -17.39 0.00 28.18
C ASN A 306 -17.47 1.51 28.47
N GLN A 307 -18.49 2.20 27.96
CA GLN A 307 -18.69 3.63 28.20
C GLN A 307 -18.94 3.96 29.68
N SER A 308 -19.69 3.12 30.39
CA SER A 308 -19.93 3.24 31.84
C SER A 308 -18.63 3.13 32.65
N ASN A 309 -17.77 2.16 32.30
CA ASN A 309 -16.51 1.94 32.99
C ASN A 309 -15.51 3.07 32.76
N TYR A 310 -15.46 3.64 31.57
CA TYR A 310 -14.57 4.77 31.25
C TYR A 310 -15.06 6.11 31.82
N ASN A 311 -16.37 6.28 32.04
CA ASN A 311 -16.93 7.54 32.53
C ASN A 311 -17.88 7.31 33.73
N PRO A 312 -17.38 7.47 34.96
CA PRO A 312 -18.15 7.24 36.18
C PRO A 312 -19.46 8.04 36.26
N LYS A 313 -19.56 9.20 35.61
CA LYS A 313 -20.80 10.00 35.57
C LYS A 313 -21.94 9.31 34.83
N LEU A 314 -21.64 8.41 33.90
CA LEU A 314 -22.65 7.68 33.12
C LEU A 314 -23.14 6.41 33.82
N LYS A 315 -22.36 5.90 34.78
CA LYS A 315 -22.62 4.65 35.51
C LYS A 315 -24.03 4.56 36.10
N PRO A 316 -24.57 5.59 36.78
CA PRO A 316 -25.92 5.54 37.35
C PRO A 316 -27.04 5.42 36.29
N TYR A 317 -26.75 5.77 35.03
CA TYR A 317 -27.71 5.73 33.94
C TYR A 317 -27.60 4.43 33.15
N LEU A 318 -26.38 3.96 32.89
CA LEU A 318 -26.11 2.84 31.99
C LEU A 318 -26.14 1.47 32.69
N ASP A 319 -25.64 1.38 33.93
CA ASP A 319 -25.57 0.11 34.66
C ASP A 319 -26.95 -0.56 34.86
N PRO A 320 -28.04 0.17 35.18
CA PRO A 320 -29.37 -0.43 35.24
C PRO A 320 -29.83 -1.01 33.90
N VAL A 321 -29.50 -0.37 32.77
CA VAL A 321 -29.84 -0.90 31.44
C VAL A 321 -29.08 -2.19 31.18
N VAL A 322 -27.77 -2.21 31.48
CA VAL A 322 -26.91 -3.40 31.33
C VAL A 322 -27.38 -4.55 32.22
N GLN A 323 -27.88 -4.27 33.43
CA GLN A 323 -28.45 -5.30 34.29
C GLN A 323 -29.73 -5.91 33.68
N GLN A 324 -30.64 -5.09 33.14
CA GLN A 324 -31.86 -5.58 32.49
C GLN A 324 -31.55 -6.41 31.24
N MET A 325 -30.53 -6.03 30.49
CA MET A 325 -30.00 -6.79 29.35
C MET A 325 -29.56 -8.22 29.73
N ARG A 326 -29.09 -8.43 30.96
CA ARG A 326 -28.67 -9.76 31.45
C ARG A 326 -29.79 -10.55 32.12
N SER A 327 -30.98 -9.97 32.24
CA SER A 327 -32.12 -10.61 32.91
C SER A 327 -32.86 -11.58 31.99
N VAL A 328 -33.59 -12.53 32.57
CA VAL A 328 -34.47 -13.45 31.80
C VAL A 328 -35.58 -12.69 31.06
N GLY A 329 -36.01 -11.54 31.59
CA GLY A 329 -37.05 -10.67 31.02
C GLY A 329 -36.53 -9.57 30.09
N PHE A 330 -35.30 -9.70 29.55
CA PHE A 330 -34.62 -8.61 28.83
C PHE A 330 -35.44 -8.05 27.66
N ARG A 331 -36.29 -8.86 27.01
CA ARG A 331 -37.10 -8.44 25.84
C ARG A 331 -38.06 -7.30 26.14
N VAL A 332 -38.58 -7.23 27.36
CA VAL A 332 -39.53 -6.20 27.81
C VAL A 332 -38.85 -5.16 28.68
N ALA A 333 -37.97 -5.59 29.59
CA ALA A 333 -37.37 -4.70 30.57
C ALA A 333 -36.26 -3.79 29.97
N THR A 334 -35.49 -4.28 29.00
CA THR A 334 -34.42 -3.51 28.35
C THR A 334 -34.93 -2.23 27.66
N PRO A 335 -35.94 -2.28 26.76
CA PRO A 335 -36.40 -1.07 26.06
C PRO A 335 -36.95 -0.02 27.03
N GLN A 336 -37.69 -0.43 28.07
CA GLN A 336 -38.20 0.50 29.09
C GLN A 336 -37.05 1.17 29.86
N SER A 337 -36.06 0.37 30.27
CA SER A 337 -34.87 0.87 30.97
C SER A 337 -34.03 1.81 30.08
N ALA A 338 -33.83 1.44 28.82
CA ALA A 338 -33.12 2.24 27.83
C ALA A 338 -33.81 3.59 27.57
N GLN A 339 -35.14 3.59 27.41
CA GLN A 339 -35.92 4.83 27.23
C GLN A 339 -35.81 5.76 28.45
N LYS A 340 -35.87 5.19 29.67
CA LYS A 340 -35.69 5.95 30.91
C LYS A 340 -34.28 6.53 31.01
N ALA A 341 -33.25 5.74 30.70
CA ALA A 341 -31.86 6.20 30.70
C ALA A 341 -31.63 7.31 29.66
N LEU A 342 -32.14 7.15 28.45
CA LEU A 342 -32.07 8.12 27.35
C LEU A 342 -32.67 9.47 27.79
N SER A 343 -33.90 9.45 28.32
CA SER A 343 -34.61 10.65 28.74
C SER A 343 -33.85 11.42 29.85
N ARG A 344 -33.31 10.68 30.84
CA ARG A 344 -32.54 11.29 31.94
C ARG A 344 -31.20 11.84 31.48
N LEU A 345 -30.47 11.12 30.63
CA LEU A 345 -29.19 11.59 30.10
C LEU A 345 -29.34 12.87 29.27
N ILE A 346 -30.45 13.01 28.53
CA ILE A 346 -30.77 14.24 27.79
C ILE A 346 -31.12 15.37 28.75
N ALA A 347 -32.00 15.12 29.73
CA ALA A 347 -32.42 16.11 30.72
C ALA A 347 -31.23 16.67 31.52
N ASP A 348 -30.26 15.82 31.84
CA ASP A 348 -29.06 16.20 32.60
C ASP A 348 -27.94 16.79 31.71
N GLY A 349 -28.20 17.02 30.41
CA GLY A 349 -27.23 17.58 29.45
C GLY A 349 -26.03 16.66 29.17
N LEU A 350 -26.17 15.36 29.46
CA LEU A 350 -25.11 14.38 29.30
C LEU A 350 -25.08 13.77 27.89
N ILE A 351 -26.12 13.86 27.08
CA ILE A 351 -26.03 13.48 25.65
C ILE A 351 -26.88 14.44 24.82
N GLU A 352 -26.64 14.47 23.52
CA GLU A 352 -27.49 15.21 22.59
C GLU A 352 -28.89 14.58 22.49
N PRO A 353 -29.93 15.41 22.26
CA PRO A 353 -31.33 15.01 22.32
C PRO A 353 -31.81 14.07 21.22
#